data_AF-A0A1M7DI21-F1
#
_entry.id   AF-A0A1M7DI21-F1
#
_cell.length_a   1.000
_cell.length_b   1.000
_cell.length_c   1.000
_cell.angle_alpha   90.00
_cell.angle_beta   90.00
_cell.angle_gamma   90.00
#
_symmetry.space_group_name_H-M   'P 1'
#
loop_
_entity.id
_entity.type
_entity.pdbx_description
1 polymer ?
#
loop_
_entity_poly.entity_id
_entity_poly.type
_entity_poly.pdbx_seq_one_letter_code
_entity_poly.pdbx_strand_id
1 'polypeptide(L)'
;MAVWQHVFYLAEKGSLADLSATNEFIDGKHFNEASHWKYSNKSRNLFFEIDGILKKNKLWSDKIDLYGIQDSNCLEVVFDNIDNITSASFRIDFRHSYESVLRELIVFCILKGLVIINGQNLENLILDFKRIDIIIKSSSQWNSYHNLIRESIGERI
;
A
#
# COMPACT_ATOMS: atom_id res chain seq x y z
N MET A 1 -10.07 -8.46 -2.30
CA MET A 1 -9.15 -8.10 -1.19
C MET A 1 -9.54 -8.94 0.02
N ALA A 2 -8.56 -9.49 0.73
CA ALA A 2 -8.86 -10.31 1.89
C ALA A 2 -9.35 -9.46 3.06
N VAL A 3 -10.24 -10.01 3.89
CA VAL A 3 -10.81 -9.32 5.07
C VAL A 3 -9.73 -9.02 6.13
N TRP A 4 -8.61 -9.73 6.08
CA TRP A 4 -7.50 -9.61 7.04
C TRP A 4 -6.33 -8.73 6.56
N GLN A 5 -6.52 -7.97 5.46
CA GLN A 5 -5.50 -7.11 4.91
C GLN A 5 -5.98 -5.65 4.82
N HIS A 6 -5.08 -4.71 5.08
CA HIS A 6 -5.27 -3.29 4.80
C HIS A 6 -4.41 -2.86 3.62
N VAL A 7 -5.00 -2.16 2.63
CA VAL A 7 -4.28 -1.65 1.45
C VAL A 7 -3.88 -0.19 1.65
N PHE A 8 -2.67 0.11 1.23
CA PHE A 8 -2.14 1.46 1.08
C PHE A 8 -1.61 1.65 -0.33
N TYR A 9 -1.75 2.86 -0.85
CA TYR A 9 -1.16 3.28 -2.11
C TYR A 9 0.07 4.14 -1.85
N LEU A 10 1.03 4.07 -2.77
CA LEU A 10 2.23 4.88 -2.76
C LEU A 10 2.21 5.86 -3.93
N ALA A 11 2.68 7.07 -3.67
CA ALA A 11 2.86 8.09 -4.69
C ALA A 11 4.09 8.94 -4.37
N GLU A 12 4.62 9.64 -5.37
CA GLU A 12 5.67 10.61 -5.13
C GLU A 12 5.12 11.82 -4.37
N LYS A 13 5.88 12.33 -3.40
CA LYS A 13 5.48 13.54 -2.65
C LYS A 13 5.23 14.75 -3.57
N GLY A 14 5.98 14.86 -4.67
CA GLY A 14 5.80 15.93 -5.67
C GLY A 14 4.46 15.84 -6.43
N SER A 15 3.97 14.62 -6.69
CA SER A 15 2.74 14.39 -7.48
C SER A 15 1.47 14.93 -6.80
N LEU A 16 1.46 15.02 -5.47
CA LEU A 16 0.30 15.49 -4.71
C LEU A 16 0.02 16.99 -4.90
N ALA A 17 1.06 17.81 -5.10
CA ALA A 17 0.91 19.25 -5.30
C ALA A 17 0.17 19.54 -6.63
N ASP A 18 0.52 18.79 -7.68
CA ASP A 18 -0.07 18.93 -9.01
C ASP A 18 -1.55 18.48 -9.04
N LEU A 19 -1.90 17.46 -8.26
CA LEU A 19 -3.28 16.93 -8.21
C LEU A 19 -4.24 17.78 -7.36
N SER A 20 -3.71 18.55 -6.41
CA SER A 20 -4.51 19.55 -5.68
C SER A 20 -4.98 20.69 -6.59
N ALA A 21 -4.23 20.98 -7.66
CA ALA A 21 -4.57 21.98 -8.66
C ALA A 21 -5.59 21.48 -9.70
N THR A 22 -5.71 20.16 -9.91
CA THR A 22 -6.56 19.58 -10.96
C THR A 22 -7.92 19.08 -10.47
N ASN A 23 -8.25 19.21 -9.18
CA ASN A 23 -9.49 18.69 -8.58
C ASN A 23 -9.71 17.17 -8.78
N GLU A 24 -8.67 16.41 -9.18
CA GLU A 24 -8.78 14.96 -9.41
C GLU A 24 -8.99 14.15 -8.11
N PHE A 25 -8.80 14.75 -6.94
CA PHE A 25 -9.16 14.15 -5.65
C PHE A 25 -10.67 14.09 -5.38
N ILE A 26 -11.52 14.80 -6.15
CA ILE A 26 -12.90 15.08 -5.77
C ILE A 26 -13.90 14.00 -6.21
N ASP A 27 -13.60 13.17 -7.21
CA ASP A 27 -14.49 12.05 -7.55
C ASP A 27 -14.08 10.79 -6.77
N GLY A 28 -14.56 10.69 -5.52
CA GLY A 28 -14.33 9.60 -4.57
C GLY A 28 -14.76 8.19 -5.03
N LYS A 29 -14.98 7.98 -6.33
CA LYS A 29 -15.22 6.69 -6.97
C LYS A 29 -14.05 6.18 -7.79
N HIS A 30 -13.07 7.00 -8.16
CA HIS A 30 -11.99 6.60 -9.09
C HIS A 30 -10.63 7.17 -8.69
N PHE A 31 -10.01 6.60 -7.66
CA PHE A 31 -8.58 6.81 -7.44
C PHE A 31 -7.81 6.22 -8.63
N ASN A 32 -7.23 7.08 -9.46
CA ASN A 32 -6.39 6.65 -10.56
C ASN A 32 -4.92 6.70 -10.13
N GLU A 33 -4.42 5.58 -9.62
CA GLU A 33 -3.00 5.40 -9.27
C GLU A 33 -2.07 5.85 -10.41
N ALA A 34 -2.46 5.57 -11.65
CA ALA A 34 -1.67 5.97 -12.81
C ALA A 34 -1.51 7.49 -12.93
N SER A 35 -2.49 8.30 -12.50
CA SER A 35 -2.36 9.77 -12.52
C SER A 35 -1.24 10.27 -11.62
N HIS A 36 -0.99 9.61 -10.48
CA HIS A 36 0.07 9.98 -9.54
C HIS A 36 1.48 9.65 -10.05
N TRP A 37 1.57 8.69 -10.97
CA TRP A 37 2.82 8.24 -11.56
C TRP A 37 3.01 8.71 -13.02
N LYS A 38 1.97 9.23 -13.67
CA LYS A 38 1.93 9.59 -15.10
C LYS A 38 3.04 10.53 -15.55
N TYR A 39 3.44 11.46 -14.68
CA TYR A 39 4.52 12.40 -14.94
C TYR A 39 5.82 12.04 -14.22
N SER A 40 5.80 10.97 -13.42
CA SER A 40 6.98 10.42 -12.80
C SER A 40 7.72 9.58 -13.85
N ASN A 41 8.90 10.03 -14.26
CA ASN A 41 9.83 9.21 -15.04
C ASN A 41 10.60 8.23 -14.13
N LYS A 42 10.01 7.78 -13.02
CA LYS A 42 10.65 6.83 -12.12
C LYS A 42 10.54 5.43 -12.69
N SER A 43 11.69 4.79 -12.77
CA SER A 43 11.82 3.42 -13.19
C SER A 43 11.72 2.45 -12.03
N ARG A 44 11.57 1.16 -12.38
CA ARG A 44 11.65 -0.01 -11.51
C ARG A 44 12.70 0.03 -10.41
N ASN A 45 13.85 0.67 -10.66
CA ASN A 45 14.97 0.75 -9.72
C ASN A 45 14.61 1.43 -8.39
N LEU A 46 13.57 2.26 -8.36
CA LEU A 46 13.11 2.95 -7.15
C LEU A 46 12.82 1.96 -6.00
N PHE A 47 12.31 0.77 -6.33
CA PHE A 47 11.83 -0.23 -5.36
C PHE A 47 12.79 -1.40 -5.14
N PHE A 48 13.99 -1.41 -5.74
CA PHE A 48 14.92 -2.55 -5.59
C PHE A 48 15.32 -2.83 -4.13
N GLU A 49 15.44 -1.80 -3.31
CA GLU A 49 15.79 -1.92 -1.89
C GLU A 49 14.69 -2.60 -1.06
N ILE A 50 13.45 -2.69 -1.58
CA ILE A 50 12.36 -3.42 -0.91
C ILE A 50 12.70 -4.91 -0.76
N ASP A 51 13.54 -5.51 -1.62
CA ASP A 51 13.94 -6.91 -1.46
C ASP A 51 14.60 -7.22 -0.11
N GLY A 52 15.18 -6.20 0.54
CA GLY A 52 15.71 -6.31 1.91
C GLY A 52 14.64 -6.44 2.99
N ILE A 53 13.43 -5.93 2.73
CA ILE A 53 12.28 -5.88 3.64
C ILE A 53 11.30 -7.03 3.34
N LEU A 54 10.93 -7.15 2.06
CA LEU A 54 10.00 -8.12 1.52
C LEU A 54 10.66 -8.76 0.30
N LYS A 55 10.92 -10.07 0.35
CA LYS A 55 11.61 -10.76 -0.75
C LYS A 55 10.80 -10.71 -2.04
N LYS A 56 11.46 -10.35 -3.13
CA LYS A 56 10.86 -10.32 -4.47
C LYS A 56 10.40 -11.72 -4.85
N ASN A 57 9.13 -11.82 -5.22
CA ASN A 57 8.50 -13.03 -5.66
C ASN A 57 8.42 -13.04 -7.19
N LYS A 58 8.51 -14.24 -7.79
CA LYS A 58 8.45 -14.38 -9.24
C LYS A 58 6.99 -14.40 -9.68
N LEU A 59 6.57 -13.38 -10.41
CA LEU A 59 5.26 -13.33 -11.05
C LEU A 59 5.31 -13.83 -12.49
N TRP A 60 4.13 -14.11 -13.05
CA TRP A 60 3.95 -14.48 -14.46
C TRP A 60 4.01 -13.28 -15.42
N SER A 61 3.92 -12.05 -14.91
CA SER A 61 3.95 -10.83 -15.71
C SER A 61 5.24 -10.07 -15.47
N ASP A 62 5.96 -9.74 -16.54
CA ASP A 62 7.15 -8.88 -16.48
C ASP A 62 6.82 -7.43 -16.10
N LYS A 63 5.53 -7.05 -16.17
CA LYS A 63 5.03 -5.71 -15.82
C LYS A 63 4.68 -5.53 -14.36
N ILE A 64 4.86 -6.55 -13.53
CA ILE A 64 4.53 -6.47 -12.11
C ILE A 64 5.69 -7.02 -11.30
N ASP A 65 6.19 -6.19 -10.38
CA ASP A 65 7.06 -6.66 -9.31
C ASP A 65 6.23 -6.83 -8.05
N LEU A 66 6.18 -8.06 -7.53
CA LEU A 66 5.61 -8.37 -6.23
C LEU A 66 6.73 -8.68 -5.26
N TYR A 67 6.78 -7.93 -4.17
CA TYR A 67 7.63 -8.16 -3.02
C TYR A 67 6.77 -8.74 -1.89
N GLY A 68 7.17 -9.86 -1.30
CA GLY A 68 6.38 -10.59 -0.31
C GLY A 68 5.39 -11.57 -0.94
N ILE A 69 4.28 -11.82 -0.25
CA ILE A 69 3.29 -12.84 -0.62
C ILE A 69 1.92 -12.17 -0.73
N GLN A 70 1.21 -12.38 -1.84
CA GLN A 70 -0.08 -11.74 -2.13
C GLN A 70 -1.11 -11.93 -1.01
N ASP A 71 -1.14 -13.13 -0.41
CA ASP A 71 -2.05 -13.49 0.68
C ASP A 71 -1.54 -13.07 2.07
N SER A 72 -0.42 -12.32 2.15
CA SER A 72 0.16 -11.80 3.40
C SER A 72 0.66 -10.36 3.22
N ASN A 73 1.70 -9.95 3.95
CA ASN A 73 2.37 -8.67 3.72
C ASN A 73 3.01 -8.68 2.33
N CYS A 74 2.67 -7.68 1.51
CA CYS A 74 3.29 -7.54 0.20
C CYS A 74 3.33 -6.09 -0.29
N LEU A 75 4.24 -5.81 -1.21
CA LEU A 75 4.30 -4.57 -1.98
C LEU A 75 4.27 -4.94 -3.46
N GLU A 76 3.36 -4.33 -4.20
CA GLU A 76 3.13 -4.55 -5.61
C GLU A 76 3.44 -3.28 -6.38
N VAL A 77 4.26 -3.38 -7.43
CA VAL A 77 4.60 -2.27 -8.32
C VAL A 77 4.27 -2.69 -9.74
N VAL A 78 3.49 -1.86 -10.43
CA VAL A 78 3.05 -2.08 -11.80
C VAL A 78 3.80 -1.12 -12.72
N PHE A 79 4.18 -1.61 -13.89
CA PHE A 79 4.94 -0.87 -14.89
C PHE A 79 4.18 -0.76 -16.23
N ASP A 80 4.49 0.30 -16.97
CA ASP A 80 4.11 0.42 -18.37
C ASP A 80 5.03 -0.41 -19.30
N ASN A 81 4.87 -0.26 -20.62
CA ASN A 81 5.67 -1.00 -21.60
C ASN A 81 7.13 -0.53 -21.72
N ILE A 82 7.50 0.57 -21.06
CA ILE A 82 8.84 1.17 -21.09
C ILE A 82 9.46 1.25 -19.68
N ASP A 83 9.00 0.40 -18.76
CA ASP A 83 9.49 0.24 -17.38
C ASP A 83 9.30 1.46 -16.45
N ASN A 84 8.38 2.39 -16.77
CA ASN A 84 7.95 3.41 -15.83
C ASN A 84 6.91 2.85 -14.87
N ILE A 85 6.98 3.29 -13.62
CA ILE A 85 5.97 2.94 -12.62
C ILE A 85 4.63 3.55 -13.02
N THR A 86 3.56 2.77 -12.96
CA THR A 86 2.18 3.22 -13.16
C THR A 86 1.34 3.07 -11.90
N SER A 87 1.72 2.19 -10.99
CA SER A 87 1.05 1.99 -9.71
C SER A 87 2.05 1.38 -8.72
N ALA A 88 1.91 1.74 -7.46
CA ALA A 88 2.62 1.11 -6.37
C ALA A 88 1.70 1.06 -5.15
N SER A 89 1.53 -0.13 -4.58
CA SER A 89 0.69 -0.34 -3.41
C SER A 89 1.34 -1.35 -2.47
N PHE A 90 0.98 -1.31 -1.19
CA PHE A 90 1.34 -2.37 -0.25
C PHE A 90 0.15 -2.79 0.60
N ARG A 91 0.18 -4.04 1.01
CA ARG A 91 -0.82 -4.70 1.84
C ARG A 91 -0.18 -5.10 3.15
N ILE A 92 -0.86 -4.77 4.24
CA ILE A 92 -0.50 -5.22 5.58
C ILE A 92 -1.47 -6.31 6.02
N ASP A 93 -0.94 -7.49 6.32
CA ASP A 93 -1.65 -8.64 6.88
C ASP A 93 -1.56 -8.61 8.40
N PHE A 94 -2.71 -8.38 9.04
CA PHE A 94 -2.79 -8.25 10.50
C PHE A 94 -3.13 -9.55 11.23
N ARG A 95 -3.06 -10.71 10.56
CA ARG A 95 -3.10 -12.03 11.23
C ARG A 95 -1.79 -12.36 11.95
N HIS A 96 -0.70 -11.71 11.56
CA HIS A 96 0.64 -11.88 12.11
C HIS A 96 1.20 -10.53 12.58
N SER A 97 2.32 -10.56 13.31
CA SER A 97 3.03 -9.33 13.70
C SER A 97 3.55 -8.62 12.45
N TYR A 98 2.91 -7.51 12.08
CA TYR A 98 3.24 -6.70 10.90
C TYR A 98 4.08 -5.46 11.25
N GLU A 99 4.36 -5.23 12.54
CA GLU A 99 4.92 -3.96 12.99
C GLU A 99 6.32 -3.70 12.42
N SER A 100 7.16 -4.73 12.30
CA SER A 100 8.50 -4.62 11.72
C SER A 100 8.43 -4.21 10.24
N VAL A 101 7.65 -4.94 9.46
CA VAL A 101 7.43 -4.68 8.03
C VAL A 101 6.89 -3.26 7.83
N LEU A 102 5.88 -2.86 8.59
CA LEU A 102 5.28 -1.54 8.48
C LEU A 102 6.31 -0.44 8.79
N ARG A 103 7.13 -0.60 9.82
CA ARG A 103 8.18 0.38 10.17
C ARG A 103 9.22 0.50 9.06
N GLU A 104 9.68 -0.61 8.50
CA GLU A 104 10.66 -0.61 7.43
C GLU A 104 10.10 0.02 6.14
N LEU A 105 8.84 -0.27 5.79
CA LEU A 105 8.16 0.38 4.67
C LEU A 105 7.99 1.89 4.88
N ILE A 106 7.67 2.34 6.10
CA ILE A 106 7.61 3.78 6.43
C ILE A 106 8.98 4.43 6.23
N VAL A 107 10.05 3.81 6.75
CA VAL A 107 11.41 4.31 6.59
C VAL A 107 11.80 4.38 5.11
N PHE A 108 11.49 3.34 4.34
CA PHE A 108 11.70 3.34 2.89
C PHE A 108 10.97 4.52 2.22
N CYS A 109 9.70 4.75 2.55
CA CYS A 109 8.93 5.86 1.97
C CYS A 109 9.57 7.22 2.29
N ILE A 110 10.00 7.42 3.54
CA ILE A 110 10.70 8.66 3.94
C ILE A 110 11.98 8.86 3.12
N LEU A 111 12.82 7.82 2.99
CA LEU A 111 14.09 7.89 2.29
C LEU A 111 13.92 8.11 0.78
N LYS A 112 12.86 7.57 0.18
CA LYS A 112 12.57 7.71 -1.26
C LYS A 112 11.68 8.91 -1.59
N GLY A 113 11.26 9.70 -0.61
CA GLY A 113 10.39 10.86 -0.83
C GLY A 113 8.99 10.47 -1.30
N LEU A 114 8.50 9.32 -0.86
CA LEU A 114 7.17 8.80 -1.16
C LEU A 114 6.19 9.19 -0.06
N VAL A 115 4.93 9.22 -0.42
CA VAL A 115 3.79 9.35 0.50
C VAL A 115 3.01 8.05 0.57
N ILE A 116 2.34 7.83 1.70
CA ILE A 116 1.43 6.71 1.90
C ILE A 116 0.01 7.26 1.87
N ILE A 117 -0.82 6.70 1.03
CA ILE A 117 -2.24 7.06 0.88
C ILE A 117 -3.07 5.88 1.40
N ASN A 118 -4.03 6.14 2.28
CA ASN A 118 -4.92 5.10 2.79
C ASN A 118 -5.84 4.60 1.67
N GLY A 119 -5.84 3.29 1.39
CA GLY A 119 -6.63 2.72 0.32
C GLY A 119 -8.14 2.81 0.53
N GLN A 120 -8.63 3.08 1.76
CA GLN A 120 -10.06 3.16 2.05
C GLN A 120 -10.68 4.53 1.79
N ASN A 121 -10.00 5.59 2.23
CA ASN A 121 -10.51 6.96 2.21
C ASN A 121 -9.65 7.92 1.39
N LEU A 122 -8.57 7.40 0.78
CA LEU A 122 -7.65 8.13 -0.08
C LEU A 122 -6.95 9.31 0.61
N GLU A 123 -6.89 9.29 1.95
CA GLU A 123 -6.19 10.31 2.71
C GLU A 123 -4.68 10.08 2.68
N ASN A 124 -3.92 11.16 2.47
CA ASN A 124 -2.48 11.16 2.64
C ASN A 124 -2.12 11.05 4.12
N LEU A 125 -1.27 10.09 4.45
CA LEU A 125 -0.93 9.74 5.82
C LEU A 125 0.37 10.39 6.26
N ILE A 126 0.40 10.78 7.53
CA ILE A 126 1.64 11.13 8.20
C ILE A 126 2.46 9.86 8.38
N LEU A 127 3.70 9.87 7.90
CA LEU A 127 4.66 8.75 7.93
C LEU A 127 5.18 8.49 9.35
N ASP A 128 4.27 8.13 10.25
CA ASP A 128 4.52 7.74 11.63
C ASP A 128 3.83 6.40 11.91
N PHE A 129 4.58 5.47 12.49
CA PHE A 129 4.09 4.12 12.76
C PHE A 129 2.82 4.14 13.63
N LYS A 130 2.78 4.93 14.71
CA LYS A 130 1.65 4.90 15.65
C LYS A 130 0.38 5.40 14.97
N ARG A 131 0.49 6.44 14.15
CA ARG A 131 -0.65 6.97 13.39
C ARG A 131 -1.19 5.97 12.38
N ILE A 132 -0.31 5.33 11.60
CA ILE A 132 -0.74 4.35 10.61
C ILE A 132 -1.30 3.09 11.28
N ASP A 133 -0.72 2.64 12.39
CA ASP A 133 -1.23 1.52 13.19
C ASP A 133 -2.65 1.78 13.73
N ILE A 134 -2.93 3.01 14.19
CA ILE A 134 -4.27 3.42 14.61
C ILE A 134 -5.25 3.33 13.43
N ILE A 135 -4.85 3.76 12.23
CA ILE A 135 -5.68 3.70 11.02
C ILE A 135 -6.00 2.25 10.63
N ILE A 136 -5.00 1.35 10.68
CA ILE A 136 -5.22 -0.08 10.43
C ILE A 136 -6.24 -0.62 11.43
N LYS A 137 -6.06 -0.34 12.72
CA LYS A 137 -6.91 -0.86 13.81
C LYS A 137 -8.31 -0.24 13.86
N SER A 138 -8.52 0.91 13.22
CA SER A 138 -9.84 1.53 13.07
C SER A 138 -10.52 1.20 11.73
N SER A 139 -9.84 0.49 10.83
CA SER A 139 -10.35 0.13 9.51
C SER A 139 -11.57 -0.80 9.57
N SER A 140 -12.39 -0.77 8.52
CA SER A 140 -13.51 -1.71 8.40
C SER A 140 -13.02 -3.17 8.30
N GLN A 141 -11.89 -3.42 7.65
CA GLN A 141 -11.30 -4.75 7.52
C GLN A 141 -10.88 -5.32 8.88
N TRP A 142 -10.21 -4.52 9.70
CA TRP A 142 -9.84 -4.92 11.06
C TRP A 142 -11.07 -5.32 11.87
N ASN A 143 -12.12 -4.50 11.84
CA ASN A 143 -13.36 -4.75 12.55
C ASN A 143 -14.05 -6.02 12.03
N SER A 144 -14.18 -6.18 10.71
CA SER A 144 -14.77 -7.36 10.09
C SER A 144 -14.03 -8.65 10.46
N TYR A 145 -12.70 -8.65 10.40
CA TYR A 145 -11.89 -9.81 10.76
C TYR A 145 -12.06 -10.20 12.24
N HIS A 146 -12.00 -9.22 13.15
CA HIS A 146 -12.15 -9.50 14.58
C HIS A 146 -13.57 -9.93 14.95
N ASN A 147 -14.59 -9.44 14.24
CA ASN A 147 -15.96 -9.91 14.42
C ASN A 147 -16.11 -11.37 13.95
N LEU A 148 -15.56 -11.73 12.79
CA LEU A 148 -15.58 -13.11 12.29
C LEU A 148 -14.87 -14.07 13.26
N ILE A 149 -13.75 -13.65 13.85
CA ILE A 149 -13.07 -14.46 14.87
C ILE A 149 -13.98 -14.64 16.09
N ARG A 150 -14.59 -13.56 16.59
CA ARG A 150 -15.47 -13.62 17.77
C ARG A 150 -16.66 -14.54 17.55
N GLU A 151 -17.30 -14.48 16.38
CA GLU A 151 -18.41 -15.36 16.00
C GLU A 151 -17.94 -16.82 15.93
N SER A 152 -16.80 -17.10 15.30
CA SER A 152 -16.24 -18.46 15.20
C SER A 152 -15.86 -19.09 16.55
N ILE A 153 -15.52 -18.27 17.55
CA ILE A 153 -15.22 -18.72 18.91
C ILE A 153 -16.51 -18.82 19.73
N GLY A 154 -17.46 -17.91 19.54
CA GLY A 154 -18.75 -17.89 20.23
C GLY A 154 -19.68 -19.05 19.85
N GLU A 155 -19.59 -19.56 18.62
CA GLU A 155 -20.31 -20.76 18.17
C GLU A 155 -19.69 -22.09 18.66
N ARG A 156 -18.54 -22.04 19.35
CA ARG A 156 -17.83 -23.22 19.87
C ARG A 156 -18.05 -23.47 21.38
N ILE A 157 -19.03 -22.81 22.00
CA ILE A 157 -19.43 -22.97 23.42
C ILE A 157 -20.89 -23.44 23.46
#